data_AF-A0A3A1VGY8-F1
#
_entry.id   AF-A0A3A1VGY8-F1
#
_cell.length_a   1.000
_cell.length_b   1.000
_cell.length_c   1.000
_cell.angle_alpha   90.00
_cell.angle_beta   90.00
_cell.angle_gamma   90.00
#
_symmetry.space_group_name_H-M   'P 1'
#
loop_
_entity.id
_entity.type
_entity.pdbx_description
1 polymer ?
#
loop_
_entity_poly.entity_id
_entity_poly.type
_entity_poly.pdbx_seq_one_letter_code
_entity_poly.pdbx_strand_id
1 'polypeptide(L)'
;MAIVQLKSNNPHFSYLLRKNPGTGMLLRSVRQGMAYGWYSDESTFNVYFKDADNGISYKKDENEKFEYLNVSRYNTPMFPLNAVNEYFSSPFKSLDHRDAKGFEHMFFINMIHIDRSHYIEFFRRHMPEYTFDLQHQSYKSCSLTVTTNKSLYHLLHAVSVLCLFFSMFGEEYIDISESILDKYIRSLNVIDAPFYIRSLFARNFLPTRERFNAYKAEIERTDRYEIKLEYGGTAHQRRSFISGKLPFKLPILDIGCGEGFYAIPFAGKIERTYYAIDINEELHPVVQRKAAAKGIENIALFVSLDHFLESYDGERVDVILTEVIEHMPEEEAAGLIRQILSAINFNRFIITTPNADFNVHYELEGFRHDDHKWEMGQAGFQEWFLKIIGDCDCSYEFVSIGDSVNGVYSTQGIVMYGKEE
;
A
#
# COMPACT_ATOMS: atom_id res chain seq x y z
N MET A 1 29.20 0.31 -10.28
CA MET A 1 29.10 0.17 -11.74
C MET A 1 27.78 -0.52 -12.04
N ALA A 2 26.86 0.14 -12.74
CA ALA A 2 25.54 -0.37 -13.03
C ALA A 2 25.28 -0.33 -14.54
N ILE A 3 24.53 -1.28 -15.08
CA ILE A 3 24.26 -1.34 -16.53
C ILE A 3 22.80 -1.69 -16.80
N VAL A 4 22.20 -0.95 -17.72
CA VAL A 4 20.88 -1.21 -18.28
C VAL A 4 20.95 -1.27 -19.79
N GLN A 5 20.04 -2.03 -20.41
CA GLN A 5 19.92 -2.14 -21.86
C GLN A 5 18.46 -1.92 -22.26
N LEU A 6 18.26 -1.16 -23.33
CA LEU A 6 16.97 -0.97 -23.97
C LEU A 6 17.04 -1.57 -25.36
N LYS A 7 16.16 -2.53 -25.63
CA LYS A 7 16.09 -3.26 -26.89
C LYS A 7 14.72 -3.10 -27.52
N SER A 8 14.68 -2.99 -28.84
CA SER A 8 13.43 -2.97 -29.60
C SER A 8 13.60 -3.51 -31.01
N ASN A 9 12.62 -4.28 -31.48
CA ASN A 9 12.55 -4.69 -32.88
C ASN A 9 11.80 -3.67 -33.78
N ASN A 10 11.46 -2.49 -33.26
CA ASN A 10 10.87 -1.40 -34.04
C ASN A 10 11.93 -0.82 -35.00
N PRO A 11 11.70 -0.78 -36.32
CA PRO A 11 12.67 -0.27 -37.30
C PRO A 11 13.01 1.22 -37.10
N HIS A 12 12.19 1.96 -36.36
CA HIS A 12 12.42 3.36 -36.02
C HIS A 12 13.07 3.57 -34.65
N PHE A 13 13.59 2.51 -33.99
CA PHE A 13 14.12 2.58 -32.63
C PHE A 13 15.13 3.72 -32.42
N SER A 14 16.11 3.88 -33.31
CA SER A 14 17.11 4.94 -33.20
C SER A 14 16.53 6.35 -33.32
N TYR A 15 15.50 6.52 -34.15
CA TYR A 15 14.76 7.77 -34.29
C TYR A 15 13.93 8.08 -33.04
N LEU A 16 13.29 7.07 -32.44
CA LEU A 16 12.55 7.21 -31.17
C LEU A 16 13.49 7.67 -30.04
N LEU A 17 14.69 7.07 -29.96
CA LEU A 17 15.71 7.45 -28.98
C LEU A 17 16.38 8.81 -29.27
N ARG A 18 16.24 9.33 -30.50
CA ARG A 18 16.97 10.48 -31.05
C ARG A 18 18.48 10.32 -30.90
N LYS A 19 18.99 9.12 -31.21
CA LYS A 19 20.42 8.77 -31.10
C LYS A 19 20.85 8.00 -32.33
N ASN A 20 21.88 8.48 -33.00
CA ASN A 20 22.40 7.87 -34.21
C ASN A 20 23.37 6.72 -33.87
N PRO A 21 23.14 5.48 -34.37
CA PRO A 21 24.05 4.35 -34.17
C PRO A 21 25.49 4.59 -34.61
N GLY A 22 25.71 5.47 -35.60
CA GLY A 22 27.04 5.82 -36.10
C GLY A 22 27.83 6.85 -35.27
N THR A 23 27.23 7.46 -34.24
CA THR A 23 27.89 8.53 -33.45
C THR A 23 28.87 7.99 -32.39
N GLY A 24 28.94 6.67 -32.19
CA GLY A 24 29.77 6.07 -31.15
C GLY A 24 29.21 6.29 -29.74
N MET A 25 30.09 6.37 -28.75
CA MET A 25 29.71 6.45 -27.33
C MET A 25 29.28 7.87 -26.92
N LEU A 26 28.12 7.97 -26.28
CA LEU A 26 27.56 9.19 -25.70
C LEU A 26 27.88 9.26 -24.21
N LEU A 27 28.33 10.41 -23.72
CA LEU A 27 28.63 10.62 -22.31
C LEU A 27 27.65 11.62 -21.68
N ARG A 28 27.22 11.33 -20.44
CA ARG A 28 26.35 12.18 -19.62
C ARG A 28 26.76 12.05 -18.16
N SER A 29 26.85 13.18 -17.47
CA SER A 29 26.97 13.18 -16.01
C SER A 29 25.66 12.69 -15.40
N VAL A 30 25.76 11.75 -14.46
CA VAL A 30 24.62 11.24 -13.69
C VAL A 30 24.98 11.37 -12.23
N ARG A 31 24.31 12.29 -11.52
CA ARG A 31 24.67 12.66 -10.14
C ARG A 31 26.16 13.01 -10.03
N GLN A 32 26.94 12.29 -9.23
CA GLN A 32 28.38 12.53 -9.08
C GLN A 32 29.20 11.70 -10.08
N GLY A 33 28.62 10.68 -10.71
CA GLY A 33 29.30 9.79 -11.64
C GLY A 33 29.13 10.16 -13.12
N MET A 34 29.61 9.27 -13.98
CA MET A 34 29.53 9.38 -15.44
C MET A 34 28.82 8.15 -16.01
N ALA A 35 27.87 8.38 -16.89
CA ALA A 35 27.21 7.34 -17.67
C ALA A 35 27.64 7.39 -19.13
N TYR A 36 27.69 6.22 -19.75
CA TYR A 36 28.19 5.96 -21.10
C TYR A 36 27.11 5.18 -21.85
N GLY A 37 26.59 5.77 -22.93
CA GLY A 37 25.56 5.16 -23.77
C GLY A 37 26.09 4.80 -25.15
N TRP A 38 25.75 3.61 -25.65
CA TRP A 38 26.17 3.17 -27.00
C TRP A 38 25.21 2.13 -27.56
N TYR A 39 25.19 2.01 -28.90
CA TYR A 39 24.52 0.91 -29.58
C TYR A 39 25.45 -0.29 -29.68
N SER A 40 24.97 -1.48 -29.28
CA SER A 40 25.64 -2.75 -29.63
C SER A 40 25.32 -3.18 -31.06
N ASP A 41 24.08 -2.90 -31.48
CA ASP A 41 23.52 -3.13 -32.80
C ASP A 41 22.37 -2.13 -33.03
N GLU A 42 21.72 -2.17 -34.20
CA GLU A 42 20.63 -1.25 -34.56
C GLU A 42 19.39 -1.35 -33.66
N SER A 43 19.25 -2.45 -32.92
CA SER A 43 18.09 -2.77 -32.07
C SER A 43 18.35 -2.60 -30.57
N THR A 44 19.60 -2.40 -30.15
CA THR A 44 20.00 -2.45 -28.72
C THR A 44 20.85 -1.25 -28.32
N PHE A 45 20.35 -0.46 -27.38
CA PHE A 45 21.06 0.66 -26.75
C PHE A 45 21.41 0.34 -25.31
N ASN A 46 22.66 0.50 -24.93
CA ASN A 46 23.18 0.21 -23.60
C ASN A 46 23.46 1.52 -22.86
N VAL A 47 23.30 1.50 -21.54
CA VAL A 47 23.76 2.57 -20.65
C VAL A 47 24.53 1.94 -19.51
N TYR A 48 25.81 2.27 -19.44
CA TYR A 48 26.72 1.85 -18.38
C TYR A 48 27.05 3.04 -17.49
N PHE A 49 26.98 2.88 -16.18
CA PHE A 49 27.28 3.92 -15.20
C PHE A 49 28.48 3.56 -14.35
N LYS A 50 29.44 4.50 -14.32
CA LYS A 50 30.58 4.49 -13.42
C LYS A 50 30.39 5.62 -12.41
N ASP A 51 30.34 5.29 -11.13
CA ASP A 51 30.28 6.31 -10.08
C ASP A 51 31.62 7.07 -9.97
N ALA A 52 31.62 8.21 -9.28
CA ALA A 52 32.84 8.96 -8.99
C ALA A 52 33.81 8.11 -8.14
N ASP A 53 35.12 8.28 -8.38
CA ASP A 53 36.14 7.53 -7.64
C ASP A 53 36.13 7.90 -6.15
N ASN A 54 35.87 9.18 -5.81
CA ASN A 54 35.86 9.71 -4.44
C ASN A 54 34.49 10.26 -3.99
N GLY A 55 33.44 10.04 -4.79
CA GLY A 55 32.08 10.55 -4.54
C GLY A 55 31.07 9.42 -4.33
N ILE A 56 29.86 9.79 -3.91
CA ILE A 56 28.74 8.86 -3.73
C ILE A 56 27.53 9.42 -4.46
N SER A 57 27.12 8.76 -5.54
CA SER A 57 25.91 9.15 -6.27
C SER A 57 24.63 8.72 -5.53
N TYR A 58 24.64 7.55 -4.90
CA TYR A 58 23.46 6.97 -4.26
C TYR A 58 23.73 6.75 -2.77
N LYS A 59 23.47 7.80 -2.00
CA LYS A 59 23.71 7.84 -0.57
C LYS A 59 22.62 7.10 0.20
N LYS A 60 22.96 6.52 1.34
CA LYS A 60 22.00 5.97 2.30
C LYS A 60 21.41 7.05 3.20
N ASP A 61 22.23 8.05 3.55
CA ASP A 61 21.81 9.25 4.28
C ASP A 61 22.05 10.51 3.43
N GLU A 62 21.16 11.49 3.52
CA GLU A 62 21.29 12.77 2.80
C GLU A 62 22.67 13.45 3.05
N ASN A 63 23.15 13.37 4.30
CA ASN A 63 24.37 14.00 4.77
C ASN A 63 25.64 13.16 4.54
N GLU A 64 25.51 11.98 3.95
CA GLU A 64 26.65 11.10 3.67
C GLU A 64 27.60 11.77 2.66
N LYS A 65 28.89 11.85 3.00
CA LYS A 65 29.90 12.54 2.18
C LYS A 65 31.04 11.64 1.73
N PHE A 66 31.32 10.55 2.45
CA PHE A 66 32.45 9.65 2.18
C PHE A 66 32.14 8.23 2.67
N GLU A 67 32.30 7.23 1.80
CA GLU A 67 32.17 5.83 2.18
C GLU A 67 32.86 4.92 1.14
N TYR A 68 33.76 4.06 1.64
CA TYR A 68 34.50 3.09 0.84
C TYR A 68 33.70 1.82 0.50
N LEU A 69 32.54 1.59 1.16
CA LEU A 69 31.79 0.33 1.09
C LEU A 69 30.35 0.49 0.58
N ASN A 70 29.98 1.65 0.02
CA ASN A 70 28.66 1.83 -0.55
C ASN A 70 28.48 0.96 -1.81
N VAL A 71 27.79 -0.17 -1.64
CA VAL A 71 27.49 -1.15 -2.70
C VAL A 71 26.34 -0.72 -3.61
N SER A 72 25.52 0.26 -3.23
CA SER A 72 24.41 0.79 -4.04
C SER A 72 24.86 1.30 -5.40
N ARG A 73 26.12 1.76 -5.52
CA ARG A 73 26.73 2.15 -6.80
C ARG A 73 26.69 1.06 -7.87
N TYR A 74 26.45 -0.21 -7.51
CA TYR A 74 26.45 -1.35 -8.44
C TYR A 74 25.05 -1.84 -8.82
N ASN A 75 24.08 -1.72 -7.93
CA ASN A 75 22.77 -2.37 -8.08
C ASN A 75 21.60 -1.50 -7.59
N THR A 76 21.78 -0.21 -7.36
CA THR A 76 20.68 0.63 -6.88
C THR A 76 19.49 0.61 -7.85
N PRO A 77 18.25 0.48 -7.34
CA PRO A 77 17.04 0.63 -8.15
C PRO A 77 16.84 2.06 -8.69
N MET A 78 17.57 3.05 -8.17
CA MET A 78 17.50 4.44 -8.63
C MET A 78 18.20 4.69 -9.98
N PHE A 79 19.23 3.88 -10.30
CA PHE A 79 20.00 4.10 -11.53
C PHE A 79 19.16 3.91 -12.80
N PRO A 80 18.33 2.86 -12.94
CA PRO A 80 17.38 2.76 -14.05
C PRO A 80 16.55 4.03 -14.26
N LEU A 81 16.06 4.66 -13.18
CA LEU A 81 15.29 5.92 -13.27
C LEU A 81 16.13 7.07 -13.84
N ASN A 82 17.41 7.14 -13.46
CA ASN A 82 18.35 8.14 -13.96
C ASN A 82 18.76 7.86 -15.41
N ALA A 83 18.97 6.59 -15.80
CA ALA A 83 19.22 6.21 -17.17
C ALA A 83 18.03 6.56 -18.09
N VAL A 84 16.80 6.33 -17.63
CA VAL A 84 15.58 6.76 -18.35
C VAL A 84 15.56 8.27 -18.56
N ASN A 85 15.87 9.06 -17.54
CA ASN A 85 15.90 10.53 -17.65
C ASN A 85 16.99 11.03 -18.60
N GLU A 86 18.21 10.50 -18.53
CA GLU A 86 19.34 11.04 -19.28
C GLU A 86 19.41 10.51 -20.71
N TYR A 87 19.15 9.22 -20.90
CA TYR A 87 19.31 8.56 -22.20
C TYR A 87 17.99 8.30 -22.90
N PHE A 88 16.87 8.14 -22.18
CA PHE A 88 15.58 7.76 -22.77
C PHE A 88 14.50 8.84 -22.59
N SER A 89 14.88 10.09 -22.34
CA SER A 89 13.92 11.18 -22.10
C SER A 89 12.99 11.48 -23.27
N SER A 90 13.47 11.38 -24.52
CA SER A 90 12.64 11.60 -25.71
C SER A 90 11.44 10.66 -25.76
N PRO A 91 11.63 9.32 -25.82
CA PRO A 91 10.51 8.39 -25.83
C PRO A 91 9.78 8.31 -24.49
N PHE A 92 10.33 8.80 -23.37
CA PHE A 92 9.64 8.87 -22.08
C PHE A 92 8.73 10.12 -21.94
N LYS A 93 9.02 11.21 -22.63
CA LYS A 93 8.27 12.48 -22.47
C LYS A 93 6.99 12.54 -23.30
N SER A 94 6.90 11.81 -24.41
CA SER A 94 5.75 11.85 -25.30
C SER A 94 5.69 10.59 -26.16
N LEU A 95 4.49 10.07 -26.38
CA LEU A 95 4.25 9.00 -27.34
C LEU A 95 4.44 9.53 -28.77
N ASP A 96 5.40 8.95 -29.49
CA ASP A 96 5.63 9.26 -30.90
C ASP A 96 4.72 8.37 -31.77
N HIS A 97 4.17 8.91 -32.87
CA HIS A 97 3.33 8.15 -33.79
C HIS A 97 4.01 6.89 -34.38
N ARG A 98 5.35 6.86 -34.43
CA ARG A 98 6.14 5.69 -34.87
C ARG A 98 6.30 4.62 -33.78
N ASP A 99 6.00 4.96 -32.52
CA ASP A 99 6.02 4.05 -31.38
C ASP A 99 4.67 3.31 -31.27
N ALA A 100 4.30 2.62 -32.35
CA ALA A 100 3.04 1.91 -32.47
C ALA A 100 3.09 0.51 -31.82
N LYS A 101 1.92 -0.06 -31.54
CA LYS A 101 1.78 -1.43 -31.04
C LYS A 101 2.27 -2.48 -32.05
N GLY A 102 2.68 -3.63 -31.53
CA GLY A 102 3.05 -4.81 -32.33
C GLY A 102 4.55 -5.05 -32.46
N PHE A 103 5.38 -4.09 -32.03
CA PHE A 103 6.81 -4.29 -31.83
C PHE A 103 7.09 -4.76 -30.41
N GLU A 104 8.07 -5.65 -30.27
CA GLU A 104 8.57 -6.06 -28.96
C GLU A 104 9.61 -5.05 -28.48
N HIS A 105 9.42 -4.60 -27.24
CA HIS A 105 10.33 -3.71 -26.53
C HIS A 105 10.74 -4.37 -25.22
N MET A 106 12.02 -4.26 -24.88
CA MET A 106 12.61 -4.88 -23.69
C MET A 106 13.51 -3.89 -22.96
N PHE A 107 13.37 -3.82 -21.64
CA PHE A 107 14.27 -3.10 -20.74
C PHE A 107 14.93 -4.13 -19.83
N PHE A 108 16.25 -4.25 -19.93
CA PHE A 108 17.04 -5.16 -19.12
C PHE A 108 17.87 -4.38 -18.09
N ILE A 109 17.83 -4.83 -16.85
CA ILE A 109 18.64 -4.33 -15.75
C ILE A 109 19.54 -5.48 -15.31
N ASN A 110 20.84 -5.35 -15.53
CA ASN A 110 21.78 -6.43 -15.27
C ASN A 110 21.89 -6.80 -13.79
N MET A 111 21.82 -5.80 -12.92
CA MET A 111 21.86 -6.02 -11.48
C MET A 111 21.06 -4.93 -10.77
N ILE A 112 20.08 -5.35 -9.98
CA ILE A 112 19.21 -4.50 -9.16
C ILE A 112 19.02 -5.13 -7.78
N HIS A 113 19.13 -4.30 -6.74
CA HIS A 113 18.84 -4.67 -5.37
C HIS A 113 17.32 -4.67 -5.17
N ILE A 114 16.77 -5.81 -4.76
CA ILE A 114 15.34 -5.98 -4.51
C ILE A 114 15.18 -6.62 -3.13
N ASP A 115 14.65 -5.85 -2.18
CA ASP A 115 14.35 -6.37 -0.85
C ASP A 115 12.98 -7.07 -0.80
N ARG A 116 12.00 -6.53 -1.53
CA ARG A 116 10.62 -7.03 -1.56
C ARG A 116 10.27 -7.56 -2.95
N SER A 117 10.72 -8.77 -3.26
CA SER A 117 10.50 -9.40 -4.57
C SER A 117 9.02 -9.66 -4.90
N HIS A 118 8.14 -9.76 -3.90
CA HIS A 118 6.70 -9.94 -4.12
C HIS A 118 6.04 -8.80 -4.93
N TYR A 119 6.62 -7.60 -4.95
CA TYR A 119 6.12 -6.51 -5.82
C TYR A 119 6.19 -6.88 -7.31
N ILE A 120 7.14 -7.72 -7.72
CA ILE A 120 7.23 -8.18 -9.12
C ILE A 120 6.04 -9.05 -9.46
N GLU A 121 5.64 -9.92 -8.55
CA GLU A 121 4.49 -10.79 -8.74
C GLU A 121 3.21 -9.96 -8.91
N PHE A 122 3.06 -8.90 -8.12
CA PHE A 122 1.94 -7.98 -8.27
C PHE A 122 1.92 -7.32 -9.64
N PHE A 123 3.03 -6.76 -10.09
CA PHE A 123 3.11 -6.17 -11.44
C PHE A 123 2.83 -7.20 -12.53
N ARG A 124 3.34 -8.42 -12.39
CA ARG A 124 3.14 -9.52 -13.35
C ARG A 124 1.66 -9.91 -13.49
N ARG A 125 0.93 -10.02 -12.39
CA ARG A 125 -0.50 -10.38 -12.40
C ARG A 125 -1.38 -9.24 -12.90
N HIS A 126 -1.13 -8.03 -12.40
CA HIS A 126 -1.93 -6.84 -12.69
C HIS A 126 -1.67 -6.20 -14.06
N MET A 127 -0.53 -6.50 -14.69
CA MET A 127 -0.13 -5.91 -15.97
C MET A 127 0.20 -7.02 -16.99
N PRO A 128 -0.80 -7.80 -17.45
CA PRO A 128 -0.59 -8.97 -18.31
C PRO A 128 0.00 -8.64 -19.70
N GLU A 129 -0.06 -7.37 -20.11
CA GLU A 129 0.56 -6.87 -21.35
C GLU A 129 2.09 -6.72 -21.23
N TYR A 130 2.66 -7.06 -20.07
CA TYR A 130 4.07 -6.98 -19.75
C TYR A 130 4.54 -8.31 -19.18
N THR A 131 5.77 -8.69 -19.50
CA THR A 131 6.46 -9.77 -18.79
C THR A 131 7.53 -9.19 -17.88
N PHE A 132 7.67 -9.76 -16.69
CA PHE A 132 8.68 -9.39 -15.71
C PHE A 132 9.46 -10.65 -15.35
N ASP A 133 10.63 -10.82 -15.97
CA ASP A 133 11.54 -11.93 -15.71
C ASP A 133 12.61 -11.50 -14.70
N LEU A 134 12.60 -12.14 -13.54
CA LEU A 134 13.52 -11.86 -12.44
C LEU A 134 14.40 -13.07 -12.22
N GLN A 135 15.71 -12.90 -12.34
CA GLN A 135 16.67 -13.97 -12.10
C GLN A 135 17.57 -13.58 -10.93
N HIS A 136 17.51 -14.36 -9.85
CA HIS A 136 18.39 -14.17 -8.71
C HIS A 136 19.85 -14.39 -9.12
N GLN A 137 20.72 -13.45 -8.76
CA GLN A 137 22.16 -13.54 -9.04
C GLN A 137 22.92 -13.88 -7.76
N SER A 138 22.79 -13.03 -6.73
CA SER A 138 23.45 -13.22 -5.44
C SER A 138 22.83 -12.31 -4.39
N TYR A 139 22.58 -12.85 -3.19
CA TYR A 139 21.90 -12.12 -2.11
C TYR A 139 20.62 -11.42 -2.64
N LYS A 140 20.30 -10.21 -2.18
CA LYS A 140 19.20 -9.39 -2.69
C LYS A 140 19.43 -8.80 -4.08
N SER A 141 20.47 -9.23 -4.82
CA SER A 141 20.76 -8.75 -6.18
C SER A 141 20.21 -9.70 -7.23
N CYS A 142 19.40 -9.17 -8.13
CA CYS A 142 18.80 -9.90 -9.25
C CYS A 142 19.09 -9.19 -10.56
N SER A 143 19.00 -9.90 -11.69
CA SER A 143 18.75 -9.27 -12.98
C SER A 143 17.25 -9.20 -13.24
N LEU A 144 16.80 -8.14 -13.90
CA LEU A 144 15.38 -7.92 -14.21
C LEU A 144 15.22 -7.58 -15.69
N THR A 145 14.36 -8.33 -16.37
CA THR A 145 13.93 -8.04 -17.74
C THR A 145 12.46 -7.69 -17.73
N VAL A 146 12.10 -6.53 -18.30
CA VAL A 146 10.72 -6.14 -18.53
C VAL A 146 10.48 -6.06 -20.03
N THR A 147 9.48 -6.78 -20.54
CA THR A 147 9.15 -6.81 -21.97
C THR A 147 7.69 -6.45 -22.19
N THR A 148 7.37 -5.81 -23.31
CA THR A 148 5.98 -5.54 -23.74
C THR A 148 5.87 -5.40 -25.26
N ASN A 149 4.68 -5.68 -25.80
CA ASN A 149 4.33 -5.42 -27.20
C ASN A 149 3.50 -4.13 -27.39
N LYS A 150 3.34 -3.33 -26.32
CA LYS A 150 2.67 -2.02 -26.38
C LYS A 150 3.56 -1.02 -27.12
N SER A 151 4.28 -0.19 -26.40
CA SER A 151 5.18 0.78 -27.03
C SER A 151 6.35 1.06 -26.11
N LEU A 152 7.42 1.65 -26.65
CA LEU A 152 8.59 2.05 -25.89
C LEU A 152 8.21 3.05 -24.78
N TYR A 153 7.30 3.97 -25.07
CA TYR A 153 6.71 4.90 -24.09
C TYR A 153 6.13 4.16 -22.88
N HIS A 154 5.28 3.16 -23.14
CA HIS A 154 4.62 2.37 -22.09
C HIS A 154 5.60 1.50 -21.31
N LEU A 155 6.61 0.93 -21.97
CA LEU A 155 7.69 0.17 -21.33
C LEU A 155 8.45 1.04 -20.32
N LEU A 156 8.91 2.21 -20.76
CA LEU A 156 9.72 3.10 -19.92
C LEU A 156 8.95 3.62 -18.71
N HIS A 157 7.64 3.89 -18.86
CA HIS A 157 6.79 4.26 -17.72
C HIS A 157 6.56 3.09 -16.76
N ALA A 158 6.33 1.87 -17.24
CA ALA A 158 6.15 0.70 -16.37
C ALA A 158 7.43 0.39 -15.56
N VAL A 159 8.59 0.37 -16.23
CA VAL A 159 9.90 0.21 -15.59
C VAL A 159 10.15 1.32 -14.57
N SER A 160 9.79 2.56 -14.91
CA SER A 160 9.98 3.71 -14.02
C SER A 160 9.15 3.60 -12.74
N VAL A 161 7.89 3.17 -12.83
CA VAL A 161 7.05 2.97 -11.64
C VAL A 161 7.58 1.80 -10.80
N LEU A 162 7.95 0.68 -11.43
CA LEU A 162 8.49 -0.49 -10.72
C LEU A 162 9.81 -0.17 -9.98
N CYS A 163 10.76 0.46 -10.65
CA CYS A 163 12.04 0.86 -10.04
C CYS A 163 11.86 1.92 -8.94
N LEU A 164 10.84 2.78 -9.03
CA LEU A 164 10.51 3.69 -7.94
C LEU A 164 10.06 2.93 -6.69
N PHE A 165 9.19 1.92 -6.83
CA PHE A 165 8.79 1.06 -5.71
C PHE A 165 9.97 0.34 -5.09
N PHE A 166 10.90 -0.20 -5.89
CA PHE A 166 12.11 -0.81 -5.33
C PHE A 166 13.01 0.20 -4.62
N SER A 167 13.13 1.42 -5.14
CA SER A 167 13.94 2.48 -4.51
C SER A 167 13.41 2.88 -3.13
N MET A 168 12.10 2.78 -2.93
CA MET A 168 11.47 3.09 -1.65
C MET A 168 11.76 2.06 -0.55
N PHE A 169 12.00 0.80 -0.92
CA PHE A 169 12.43 -0.25 0.02
C PHE A 169 13.94 -0.46 0.01
N GLY A 170 14.67 0.32 -0.79
CA GLY A 170 16.12 0.35 -0.78
C GLY A 170 16.65 1.01 0.48
N GLU A 171 17.96 0.91 0.66
CA GLU A 171 18.66 1.61 1.74
C GLU A 171 19.00 3.06 1.36
N GLU A 172 18.75 3.44 0.11
CA GLU A 172 19.11 4.75 -0.44
C GLU A 172 18.08 5.84 -0.12
N TYR A 173 18.60 7.03 0.16
CA TYR A 173 17.77 8.22 0.30
C TYR A 173 17.14 8.62 -1.05
N ILE A 174 15.82 8.75 -1.05
CA ILE A 174 15.04 9.26 -2.17
C ILE A 174 14.28 10.52 -1.76
N ASP A 175 14.54 11.62 -2.48
CA ASP A 175 13.75 12.84 -2.34
C ASP A 175 12.42 12.68 -3.10
N ILE A 176 11.32 12.64 -2.34
CA ILE A 176 9.94 12.62 -2.86
C ILE A 176 9.39 14.05 -2.85
N SER A 177 9.96 14.88 -3.72
CA SER A 177 9.48 16.23 -4.03
C SER A 177 8.22 16.19 -4.92
N GLU A 178 7.51 17.32 -5.00
CA GLU A 178 6.31 17.45 -5.85
C GLU A 178 6.61 17.14 -7.32
N SER A 179 7.74 17.63 -7.84
CA SER A 179 8.16 17.34 -9.23
C SER A 179 8.35 15.85 -9.53
N ILE A 180 8.81 15.08 -8.53
CA ILE A 180 8.98 13.64 -8.60
C ILE A 180 7.61 12.96 -8.58
N LEU A 181 6.70 13.40 -7.70
CA LEU A 181 5.32 12.91 -7.65
C LEU A 181 4.59 13.16 -8.97
N ASP A 182 4.63 14.37 -9.51
CA ASP A 182 4.00 14.72 -10.79
C ASP A 182 4.49 13.79 -11.92
N LYS A 183 5.80 13.54 -11.97
CA LYS A 183 6.41 12.65 -12.96
C LYS A 183 5.90 11.22 -12.85
N TYR A 184 5.81 10.66 -11.65
CA TYR A 184 5.47 9.25 -11.48
C TYR A 184 3.95 9.00 -11.40
N ILE A 185 3.15 9.97 -10.95
CA ILE A 185 1.69 9.94 -11.09
C ILE A 185 1.31 9.99 -12.57
N ARG A 186 1.98 10.83 -13.37
CA ARG A 186 1.86 10.75 -14.83
C ARG A 186 2.18 9.34 -15.34
N SER A 187 3.23 8.70 -14.81
CA SER A 187 3.61 7.35 -15.23
C SER A 187 2.54 6.31 -14.89
N LEU A 188 1.90 6.40 -13.72
CA LEU A 188 0.75 5.56 -13.34
C LEU A 188 -0.41 5.71 -14.33
N ASN A 189 -0.69 6.95 -14.73
CA ASN A 189 -1.79 7.25 -15.65
C ASN A 189 -1.49 6.77 -17.08
N VAL A 190 -0.23 6.85 -17.52
CA VAL A 190 0.17 6.38 -18.86
C VAL A 190 0.07 4.86 -18.99
N ILE A 191 0.51 4.12 -17.98
CA ILE A 191 0.39 2.65 -17.98
C ILE A 191 -1.02 2.19 -17.63
N ASP A 192 -1.91 3.14 -17.32
CA ASP A 192 -3.24 2.91 -16.77
C ASP A 192 -3.19 1.86 -15.66
N ALA A 193 -2.40 2.16 -14.63
CA ALA A 193 -2.12 1.24 -13.53
C ALA A 193 -3.44 0.81 -12.85
N PRO A 194 -3.58 -0.44 -12.40
CA PRO A 194 -4.75 -0.86 -11.66
C PRO A 194 -4.76 -0.33 -10.22
N PHE A 195 -5.92 -0.46 -9.57
CA PHE A 195 -6.21 -0.04 -8.20
C PHE A 195 -5.06 -0.34 -7.24
N TYR A 196 -4.60 -1.58 -7.19
CA TYR A 196 -3.64 -1.99 -6.16
C TYR A 196 -2.31 -1.23 -6.27
N ILE A 197 -1.79 -1.04 -7.49
CA ILE A 197 -0.57 -0.25 -7.73
C ILE A 197 -0.79 1.23 -7.33
N ARG A 198 -1.98 1.78 -7.61
CA ARG A 198 -2.34 3.17 -7.24
C ARG A 198 -2.50 3.33 -5.72
N SER A 199 -3.15 2.40 -5.05
CA SER A 199 -3.32 2.37 -3.59
C SER A 199 -1.96 2.24 -2.89
N LEU A 200 -1.09 1.35 -3.37
CA LEU A 200 0.29 1.25 -2.91
C LEU A 200 1.07 2.55 -3.12
N PHE A 201 0.91 3.20 -4.28
CA PHE A 201 1.56 4.48 -4.53
C PHE A 201 1.09 5.54 -3.53
N ALA A 202 -0.23 5.69 -3.34
CA ALA A 202 -0.79 6.66 -2.43
C ALA A 202 -0.33 6.42 -0.98
N ARG A 203 -0.37 5.16 -0.52
CA ARG A 203 0.04 4.79 0.84
C ARG A 203 1.50 5.14 1.13
N ASN A 204 2.40 4.95 0.17
CA ASN A 204 3.82 5.08 0.43
C ASN A 204 4.45 6.41 0.00
N PHE A 205 3.90 7.09 -1.02
CA PHE A 205 4.47 8.34 -1.53
C PHE A 205 3.69 9.59 -1.11
N LEU A 206 2.50 9.43 -0.52
CA LEU A 206 1.66 10.54 0.00
C LEU A 206 1.44 10.41 1.51
N PRO A 207 2.51 10.57 2.33
CA PRO A 207 2.45 10.26 3.75
C PRO A 207 1.59 11.21 4.59
N THR A 208 1.24 12.40 4.09
CA THR A 208 0.42 13.38 4.82
C THR A 208 -0.95 13.58 4.19
N ARG A 209 -1.94 14.00 4.98
CA ARG A 209 -3.32 14.24 4.49
C ARG A 209 -3.36 15.33 3.44
N GLU A 210 -2.59 16.40 3.64
CA GLU A 210 -2.52 17.55 2.73
C GLU A 210 -2.02 17.10 1.36
N ARG A 211 -0.91 16.36 1.34
CA ARG A 211 -0.30 15.84 0.11
C ARG A 211 -1.21 14.80 -0.55
N PHE A 212 -1.83 13.93 0.23
CA PHE A 212 -2.78 12.96 -0.30
C PHE A 212 -3.97 13.65 -0.98
N ASN A 213 -4.59 14.63 -0.32
CA ASN A 213 -5.72 15.37 -0.89
C ASN A 213 -5.34 16.15 -2.15
N ALA A 214 -4.12 16.69 -2.22
CA ALA A 214 -3.64 17.41 -3.41
C ALA A 214 -3.54 16.51 -4.65
N TYR A 215 -3.22 15.22 -4.47
CA TYR A 215 -2.96 14.29 -5.56
C TYR A 215 -4.03 13.20 -5.77
N LYS A 216 -5.00 13.07 -4.85
CA LYS A 216 -6.05 12.03 -4.85
C LYS A 216 -6.73 11.89 -6.22
N ALA A 217 -7.24 12.99 -6.76
CA ALA A 217 -7.96 12.98 -8.04
C ALA A 217 -7.11 12.48 -9.22
N GLU A 218 -5.82 12.83 -9.26
CA GLU A 218 -4.92 12.40 -10.34
C GLU A 218 -4.51 10.93 -10.21
N ILE A 219 -4.44 10.41 -8.98
CA ILE A 219 -4.12 9.00 -8.71
C ILE A 219 -5.34 8.11 -8.93
N GLU A 220 -6.56 8.59 -8.68
CA GLU A 220 -7.79 7.85 -8.94
C GLU A 220 -8.12 7.75 -10.43
N ARG A 221 -7.51 8.59 -11.28
CA ARG A 221 -7.79 8.64 -12.72
C ARG A 221 -7.35 7.36 -13.45
N THR A 222 -8.31 6.56 -13.90
CA THR A 222 -8.11 5.36 -14.72
C THR A 222 -9.31 5.16 -15.65
N ASP A 223 -9.08 4.49 -16.79
CA ASP A 223 -10.15 4.14 -17.73
C ASP A 223 -10.80 2.78 -17.40
N ARG A 224 -10.33 2.09 -16.35
CA ARG A 224 -10.74 0.72 -16.02
C ARG A 224 -12.03 0.62 -15.21
N TYR A 225 -12.17 1.48 -14.20
CA TYR A 225 -13.23 1.44 -13.19
C TYR A 225 -13.17 2.68 -12.29
N GLU A 226 -14.21 2.93 -11.51
CA GLU A 226 -14.19 4.01 -10.51
C GLU A 226 -13.34 3.59 -9.31
N ILE A 227 -12.41 4.45 -8.88
CA ILE A 227 -11.61 4.27 -7.66
C ILE A 227 -11.96 5.40 -6.69
N LYS A 228 -12.12 5.08 -5.40
CA LYS A 228 -12.06 6.06 -4.30
C LYS A 228 -11.03 5.60 -3.28
N LEU A 229 -9.92 6.32 -3.18
CA LEU A 229 -8.86 6.06 -2.20
C LEU A 229 -9.12 6.87 -0.94
N GLU A 230 -8.84 6.30 0.22
CA GLU A 230 -8.88 7.04 1.49
C GLU A 230 -7.47 7.19 2.09
N TYR A 231 -7.27 8.25 2.87
CA TYR A 231 -5.94 8.53 3.42
C TYR A 231 -5.53 7.48 4.46
N GLY A 232 -4.30 6.99 4.33
CA GLY A 232 -3.70 5.99 5.22
C GLY A 232 -4.01 4.55 4.78
N GLY A 233 -3.50 3.57 5.52
CA GLY A 233 -3.84 2.15 5.27
C GLY A 233 -5.23 1.80 5.80
N THR A 234 -5.77 0.65 5.38
CA THR A 234 -7.13 0.17 5.74
C THR A 234 -7.45 0.28 7.24
N ALA A 235 -6.52 -0.13 8.12
CA ALA A 235 -6.70 0.01 9.57
C ALA A 235 -6.85 1.49 10.03
N HIS A 236 -6.10 2.42 9.43
CA HIS A 236 -6.20 3.85 9.74
C HIS A 236 -7.47 4.47 9.20
N GLN A 237 -7.91 4.04 8.01
CA GLN A 237 -9.18 4.45 7.40
C GLN A 237 -10.35 4.01 8.31
N ARG A 238 -10.34 2.76 8.76
CA ARG A 238 -11.30 2.22 9.73
C ARG A 238 -11.30 2.96 11.06
N ARG A 239 -10.14 3.20 11.67
CA ARG A 239 -10.05 4.01 12.90
C ARG A 239 -10.56 5.43 12.71
N SER A 240 -10.31 6.03 11.55
CA SER A 240 -10.84 7.37 11.24
C SER A 240 -12.37 7.35 11.15
N PHE A 241 -12.95 6.34 10.49
CA PHE A 241 -14.39 6.14 10.42
C PHE A 241 -15.01 5.97 11.81
N ILE A 242 -14.49 5.04 12.62
CA ILE A 242 -14.99 4.75 13.97
C ILE A 242 -14.87 6.00 14.85
N SER A 243 -13.73 6.71 14.79
CA SER A 243 -13.56 7.96 15.52
C SER A 243 -14.59 9.02 15.11
N GLY A 244 -15.06 9.04 13.87
CA GLY A 244 -16.13 9.96 13.43
C GLY A 244 -17.52 9.52 13.89
N LYS A 245 -17.68 8.25 14.23
CA LYS A 245 -18.90 7.65 14.78
C LYS A 245 -18.90 7.59 16.31
N LEU A 246 -17.91 8.13 17.01
CA LEU A 246 -17.90 8.16 18.47
C LEU A 246 -17.95 9.61 18.98
N PRO A 247 -18.89 9.97 19.88
CA PRO A 247 -18.95 11.30 20.45
C PRO A 247 -17.88 11.55 21.54
N PHE A 248 -17.22 10.48 22.01
CA PHE A 248 -16.22 10.52 23.10
C PHE A 248 -16.75 11.15 24.40
N LYS A 249 -17.98 10.78 24.78
CA LYS A 249 -18.64 11.24 26.03
C LYS A 249 -18.89 10.13 27.05
N LEU A 250 -18.93 8.89 26.58
CA LEU A 250 -19.17 7.70 27.38
C LEU A 250 -17.88 6.88 27.52
N PRO A 251 -17.79 5.98 28.50
CA PRO A 251 -16.78 4.93 28.50
C PRO A 251 -16.83 4.14 27.18
N ILE A 252 -15.68 3.61 26.77
CA ILE A 252 -15.58 2.77 25.56
C ILE A 252 -15.23 1.34 25.97
N LEU A 253 -15.95 0.37 25.42
CA LEU A 253 -15.63 -1.06 25.49
C LEU A 253 -15.05 -1.52 24.16
N ASP A 254 -13.76 -1.81 24.16
CA ASP A 254 -12.97 -2.22 22.99
C ASP A 254 -12.66 -3.71 23.09
N ILE A 255 -13.33 -4.52 22.27
CA ILE A 255 -13.19 -5.98 22.27
C ILE A 255 -12.28 -6.36 21.11
N GLY A 256 -11.15 -6.99 21.43
CA GLY A 256 -10.04 -7.25 20.51
C GLY A 256 -9.08 -6.05 20.42
N CYS A 257 -8.68 -5.49 21.56
CA CYS A 257 -7.92 -4.24 21.59
C CYS A 257 -6.48 -4.37 21.04
N GLY A 258 -5.97 -5.60 20.95
CA GLY A 258 -4.62 -5.94 20.48
C GLY A 258 -3.55 -5.17 21.22
N GLU A 259 -2.58 -4.63 20.48
CA GLU A 259 -1.54 -3.77 21.06
C GLU A 259 -1.98 -2.31 21.32
N GLY A 260 -3.29 -2.03 21.37
CA GLY A 260 -3.85 -0.73 21.69
C GLY A 260 -3.93 0.25 20.51
N PHE A 261 -4.14 -0.24 19.29
CA PHE A 261 -4.25 0.62 18.10
C PHE A 261 -5.43 1.61 18.17
N TYR A 262 -6.53 1.19 18.80
CA TYR A 262 -7.70 2.03 19.13
C TYR A 262 -7.63 2.54 20.56
N ALA A 263 -7.32 1.67 21.53
CA ALA A 263 -7.25 2.02 22.95
C ALA A 263 -6.42 3.26 23.24
N ILE A 264 -5.18 3.33 22.75
CA ILE A 264 -4.28 4.44 23.05
C ILE A 264 -4.81 5.79 22.52
N PRO A 265 -5.16 5.96 21.22
CA PRO A 265 -5.67 7.24 20.75
C PRO A 265 -7.09 7.58 21.22
N PHE A 266 -7.93 6.61 21.58
CA PHE A 266 -9.31 6.89 22.00
C PHE A 266 -9.43 7.13 23.50
N ALA A 267 -8.68 6.42 24.34
CA ALA A 267 -8.62 6.69 25.78
C ALA A 267 -8.18 8.13 26.06
N GLY A 268 -7.23 8.67 25.30
CA GLY A 268 -6.81 10.07 25.39
C GLY A 268 -7.85 11.11 24.93
N LYS A 269 -9.01 10.68 24.42
CA LYS A 269 -10.13 11.56 24.01
C LYS A 269 -11.29 11.56 25.00
N ILE A 270 -11.28 10.67 26.00
CA ILE A 270 -12.34 10.55 26.99
C ILE A 270 -11.77 10.77 28.40
N GLU A 271 -12.57 11.38 29.27
CA GLU A 271 -12.26 11.47 30.72
C GLU A 271 -12.74 10.25 31.51
N ARG A 272 -13.49 9.37 30.84
CA ARG A 272 -14.08 8.14 31.40
C ARG A 272 -13.14 6.94 31.19
N THR A 273 -13.50 5.81 31.78
CA THR A 273 -12.75 4.57 31.61
C THR A 273 -12.79 4.07 30.17
N TYR A 274 -11.67 3.57 29.68
CA TYR A 274 -11.56 2.82 28.45
C TYR A 274 -11.34 1.34 28.81
N TYR A 275 -12.37 0.52 28.62
CA TYR A 275 -12.32 -0.92 28.84
C TYR A 275 -11.73 -1.58 27.59
N ALA A 276 -10.58 -2.23 27.73
CA ALA A 276 -9.86 -2.87 26.64
C ALA A 276 -9.77 -4.37 26.92
N ILE A 277 -10.35 -5.18 26.03
CA ILE A 277 -10.42 -6.63 26.14
C ILE A 277 -9.58 -7.27 25.04
N ASP A 278 -8.69 -8.19 25.40
CA ASP A 278 -8.03 -9.07 24.44
C ASP A 278 -7.79 -10.45 25.06
N ILE A 279 -8.00 -11.51 24.26
CA ILE A 279 -7.77 -12.89 24.71
C ILE A 279 -6.27 -13.20 24.84
N ASN A 280 -5.41 -12.44 24.16
CA ASN A 280 -3.97 -12.56 24.27
C ASN A 280 -3.43 -11.63 25.36
N GLU A 281 -3.37 -12.17 26.59
CA GLU A 281 -2.89 -11.45 27.77
C GLU A 281 -1.45 -10.92 27.62
N GLU A 282 -0.62 -11.54 26.76
CA GLU A 282 0.75 -11.08 26.50
C GLU A 282 0.82 -9.68 25.86
N LEU A 283 -0.30 -9.18 25.30
CA LEU A 283 -0.40 -7.83 24.73
C LEU A 283 -0.66 -6.76 25.79
N HIS A 284 -1.16 -7.10 26.98
CA HIS A 284 -1.49 -6.15 28.04
C HIS A 284 -0.27 -5.29 28.46
N PRO A 285 0.93 -5.84 28.70
CA PRO A 285 2.11 -5.03 29.00
C PRO A 285 2.49 -4.06 27.88
N VAL A 286 2.21 -4.41 26.61
CA VAL A 286 2.45 -3.53 25.45
C VAL A 286 1.51 -2.32 25.51
N VAL A 287 0.22 -2.55 25.78
CA VAL A 287 -0.78 -1.48 25.93
C VAL A 287 -0.42 -0.57 27.11
N GLN A 288 -0.14 -1.14 28.28
CA GLN A 288 0.25 -0.38 29.49
C GLN A 288 1.47 0.50 29.25
N ARG A 289 2.52 -0.04 28.61
CA ARG A 289 3.73 0.72 28.27
C ARG A 289 3.43 1.87 27.30
N LYS A 290 2.61 1.64 26.25
CA LYS A 290 2.20 2.68 25.29
C LYS A 290 1.34 3.76 25.95
N ALA A 291 0.47 3.37 26.89
CA ALA A 291 -0.39 4.27 27.65
C ALA A 291 0.44 5.16 28.59
N ALA A 292 1.33 4.56 29.39
CA ALA A 292 2.24 5.26 30.29
C ALA A 292 3.14 6.26 29.55
N ALA A 293 3.67 5.88 28.37
CA ALA A 293 4.46 6.78 27.54
C ALA A 293 3.70 8.03 27.05
N LYS A 294 2.36 8.00 27.10
CA LYS A 294 1.48 9.13 26.75
C LYS A 294 0.75 9.75 27.95
N GLY A 295 1.02 9.30 29.18
CA GLY A 295 0.33 9.75 30.37
C GLY A 295 -1.16 9.38 30.41
N ILE A 296 -1.53 8.26 29.77
CA ILE A 296 -2.90 7.75 29.74
C ILE A 296 -3.06 6.74 30.89
N GLU A 297 -3.96 7.03 31.83
CA GLU A 297 -4.16 6.23 33.05
C GLU A 297 -5.56 5.60 33.12
N ASN A 298 -6.47 5.97 32.22
CA ASN A 298 -7.87 5.54 32.23
C ASN A 298 -8.16 4.26 31.45
N ILE A 299 -7.15 3.44 31.13
CA ILE A 299 -7.33 2.16 30.43
C ILE A 299 -7.42 1.02 31.46
N ALA A 300 -8.54 0.30 31.46
CA ALA A 300 -8.74 -0.92 32.23
C ALA A 300 -8.68 -2.14 31.29
N LEU A 301 -7.83 -3.12 31.61
CA LEU A 301 -7.55 -4.28 30.76
C LEU A 301 -8.23 -5.55 31.29
N PHE A 302 -8.82 -6.33 30.39
CA PHE A 302 -9.49 -7.60 30.72
C PHE A 302 -9.11 -8.68 29.71
N VAL A 303 -8.98 -9.93 30.17
CA VAL A 303 -8.62 -11.08 29.33
C VAL A 303 -9.80 -11.69 28.57
N SER A 304 -11.04 -11.32 28.91
CA SER A 304 -12.26 -11.82 28.25
C SER A 304 -13.46 -10.92 28.56
N LEU A 305 -14.53 -11.07 27.76
CA LEU A 305 -15.81 -10.42 28.02
C LEU A 305 -16.42 -10.90 29.35
N ASP A 306 -16.32 -12.19 29.68
CA ASP A 306 -16.82 -12.72 30.94
C ASP A 306 -16.13 -12.09 32.15
N HIS A 307 -14.80 -11.95 32.12
CA HIS A 307 -14.05 -11.28 33.19
C HIS A 307 -14.46 -9.81 33.35
N PHE A 308 -14.72 -9.11 32.24
CA PHE A 308 -15.27 -7.76 32.31
C PHE A 308 -16.65 -7.75 32.98
N LEU A 309 -17.55 -8.65 32.59
CA LEU A 309 -18.92 -8.76 33.10
C LEU A 309 -19.00 -9.05 34.60
N GLU A 310 -18.00 -9.69 35.20
CA GLU A 310 -17.92 -9.90 36.66
C GLU A 310 -17.92 -8.58 37.46
N SER A 311 -17.42 -7.50 36.85
CA SER A 311 -17.28 -6.18 37.46
C SER A 311 -18.16 -5.10 36.82
N TYR A 312 -18.85 -5.42 35.73
CA TYR A 312 -19.70 -4.49 34.99
C TYR A 312 -21.00 -4.21 35.74
N ASP A 313 -21.28 -2.94 36.01
CA ASP A 313 -22.43 -2.48 36.81
C ASP A 313 -23.63 -2.03 35.96
N GLY A 314 -23.55 -2.20 34.63
CA GLY A 314 -24.59 -1.77 33.69
C GLY A 314 -24.44 -0.33 33.21
N GLU A 315 -23.32 0.35 33.48
CA GLU A 315 -23.08 1.70 32.96
C GLU A 315 -23.17 1.76 31.43
N ARG A 316 -23.63 2.89 30.90
CA ARG A 316 -23.85 3.03 29.46
C ARG A 316 -22.53 3.30 28.73
N VAL A 317 -22.17 2.44 27.77
CA VAL A 317 -20.87 2.48 27.05
C VAL A 317 -21.01 2.58 25.54
N ASP A 318 -19.98 3.06 24.84
CA ASP A 318 -19.83 2.84 23.40
C ASP A 318 -18.97 1.58 23.16
N VAL A 319 -19.44 0.62 22.37
CA VAL A 319 -18.76 -0.66 22.10
C VAL A 319 -18.13 -0.65 20.71
N ILE A 320 -16.88 -1.11 20.61
CA ILE A 320 -16.21 -1.37 19.34
C ILE A 320 -15.73 -2.83 19.29
N LEU A 321 -15.99 -3.50 18.18
CA LEU A 321 -15.58 -4.89 17.89
C LEU A 321 -15.03 -4.92 16.46
N THR A 322 -13.73 -4.67 16.31
CA THR A 322 -13.14 -4.35 15.01
C THR A 322 -12.20 -5.42 14.52
N GLU A 323 -12.53 -6.11 13.43
CA GLU A 323 -11.73 -7.20 12.85
C GLU A 323 -11.44 -8.32 13.88
N VAL A 324 -12.51 -8.86 14.45
CA VAL A 324 -12.44 -9.88 15.50
C VAL A 324 -13.28 -11.09 15.12
N ILE A 325 -14.48 -10.83 14.60
CA ILE A 325 -15.49 -11.87 14.35
C ILE A 325 -15.06 -12.87 13.26
N GLU A 326 -14.22 -12.45 12.32
CA GLU A 326 -13.67 -13.30 11.26
C GLU A 326 -12.57 -14.25 11.76
N HIS A 327 -12.00 -14.02 12.94
CA HIS A 327 -10.95 -14.87 13.53
C HIS A 327 -11.53 -16.03 14.35
N MET A 328 -12.85 -16.15 14.43
CA MET A 328 -13.57 -17.22 15.13
C MET A 328 -14.65 -17.85 14.25
N PRO A 329 -15.08 -19.10 14.51
CA PRO A 329 -16.18 -19.72 13.78
C PRO A 329 -17.47 -18.87 13.82
N GLU A 330 -18.28 -18.93 12.76
CA GLU A 330 -19.47 -18.09 12.61
C GLU A 330 -20.44 -18.16 13.81
N GLU A 331 -20.64 -19.34 14.40
CA GLU A 331 -21.52 -19.51 15.56
C GLU A 331 -20.93 -18.92 16.85
N GLU A 332 -19.61 -18.94 17.01
CA GLU A 332 -18.94 -18.29 18.15
C GLU A 332 -19.02 -16.77 18.03
N ALA A 333 -18.81 -16.23 16.83
CA ALA A 333 -19.00 -14.81 16.55
C ALA A 333 -20.46 -14.37 16.81
N ALA A 334 -21.42 -15.17 16.37
CA ALA A 334 -22.84 -14.93 16.64
C ALA A 334 -23.14 -14.97 18.14
N GLY A 335 -22.55 -15.91 18.88
CA GLY A 335 -22.65 -16.01 20.33
C GLY A 335 -22.12 -14.77 21.05
N LEU A 336 -20.92 -14.30 20.68
CA LEU A 336 -20.31 -13.09 21.23
C LEU A 336 -21.20 -11.86 21.00
N ILE A 337 -21.70 -11.67 19.77
CA ILE A 337 -22.59 -10.54 19.46
C ILE A 337 -23.87 -10.61 20.29
N ARG A 338 -24.52 -11.79 20.39
CA ARG A 338 -25.73 -11.96 21.21
C ARG A 338 -25.46 -11.68 22.69
N GLN A 339 -24.32 -12.13 23.22
CA GLN A 339 -23.93 -11.86 24.59
C GLN A 339 -23.82 -10.35 24.84
N ILE A 340 -23.11 -9.62 23.96
CA ILE A 340 -22.98 -8.16 24.06
C ILE A 340 -24.35 -7.49 24.01
N LEU A 341 -25.21 -7.86 23.05
CA LEU A 341 -26.55 -7.30 22.91
C LEU A 341 -27.44 -7.51 24.15
N SER A 342 -27.25 -8.64 24.85
CA SER A 342 -28.05 -9.00 26.03
C SER A 342 -27.50 -8.43 27.34
N ALA A 343 -26.18 -8.30 27.45
CA ALA A 343 -25.51 -8.00 28.72
C ALA A 343 -24.99 -6.57 28.82
N ILE A 344 -24.76 -5.88 27.70
CA ILE A 344 -24.13 -4.56 27.67
C ILE A 344 -25.16 -3.46 27.37
N ASN A 345 -25.23 -2.46 28.24
CA ASN A 345 -26.00 -1.24 27.98
C ASN A 345 -25.21 -0.32 27.05
N PHE A 346 -25.28 -0.57 25.74
CA PHE A 346 -24.55 0.22 24.76
C PHE A 346 -25.33 1.46 24.28
N ASN A 347 -24.61 2.54 24.01
CA ASN A 347 -25.12 3.70 23.26
C ASN A 347 -24.86 3.54 21.77
N ARG A 348 -23.63 3.17 21.39
CA ARG A 348 -23.26 2.74 20.03
C ARG A 348 -22.57 1.40 20.10
N PHE A 349 -22.86 0.51 19.17
CA PHE A 349 -22.11 -0.73 18.98
C PHE A 349 -21.64 -0.80 17.53
N ILE A 350 -20.33 -0.70 17.33
CA ILE A 350 -19.72 -0.67 16.01
C ILE A 350 -18.95 -1.96 15.79
N ILE A 351 -19.31 -2.66 14.72
CA ILE A 351 -18.67 -3.91 14.33
C ILE A 351 -18.10 -3.73 12.93
N THR A 352 -16.87 -4.21 12.72
CA THR A 352 -16.26 -4.22 11.38
C THR A 352 -15.66 -5.58 11.06
N THR A 353 -15.70 -5.94 9.79
CA THR A 353 -15.08 -7.16 9.26
C THR A 353 -14.65 -6.92 7.81
N PRO A 354 -13.70 -7.70 7.26
CA PRO A 354 -13.36 -7.66 5.85
C PRO A 354 -14.57 -7.84 4.92
N ASN A 355 -14.51 -7.19 3.77
CA ASN A 355 -15.47 -7.43 2.68
C ASN A 355 -14.84 -8.35 1.62
N ALA A 356 -15.29 -9.60 1.54
CA ALA A 356 -14.74 -10.58 0.59
C ALA A 356 -14.95 -10.16 -0.88
N ASP A 357 -16.01 -9.39 -1.18
CA ASP A 357 -16.27 -8.89 -2.54
C ASP A 357 -15.13 -7.99 -3.05
N PHE A 358 -14.35 -7.41 -2.15
CA PHE A 358 -13.21 -6.57 -2.48
C PHE A 358 -11.90 -7.35 -2.71
N ASN A 359 -11.83 -8.63 -2.32
CA ASN A 359 -10.56 -9.39 -2.35
C ASN A 359 -9.99 -9.55 -3.76
N VAL A 360 -10.85 -9.53 -4.78
CA VAL A 360 -10.43 -9.53 -6.19
C VAL A 360 -9.49 -8.36 -6.53
N HIS A 361 -9.54 -7.27 -5.76
CA HIS A 361 -8.68 -6.11 -5.92
C HIS A 361 -7.36 -6.19 -5.13
N TYR A 362 -7.23 -7.19 -4.24
CA TYR A 362 -6.01 -7.51 -3.50
C TYR A 362 -5.31 -8.79 -4.03
N GLU A 363 -5.90 -9.46 -5.03
CA GLU A 363 -5.37 -10.67 -5.68
C GLU A 363 -4.95 -11.78 -4.69
N LEU A 364 -5.77 -11.95 -3.65
CA LEU A 364 -5.62 -13.01 -2.66
C LEU A 364 -6.24 -14.30 -3.19
N GLU A 365 -5.56 -15.43 -2.99
CA GLU A 365 -6.16 -16.75 -3.14
C GLU A 365 -6.78 -17.15 -1.78
N GLY A 366 -8.07 -16.83 -1.60
CA GLY A 366 -8.79 -17.11 -0.36
C GLY A 366 -8.97 -15.88 0.53
N PHE A 367 -8.78 -16.05 1.83
CA PHE A 367 -8.93 -14.99 2.82
C PHE A 367 -7.74 -14.02 2.78
N ARG A 368 -7.95 -12.81 3.30
CA ARG A 368 -6.92 -11.76 3.46
C ARG A 368 -5.83 -12.16 4.42
N HIS A 369 -6.19 -12.94 5.44
CA HIS A 369 -5.24 -13.47 6.41
C HIS A 369 -5.51 -14.96 6.62
N ASP A 370 -4.42 -15.71 6.77
CA ASP A 370 -4.44 -17.17 6.89
C ASP A 370 -5.17 -17.66 8.16
N ASP A 371 -5.30 -16.80 9.15
CA ASP A 371 -5.95 -17.09 10.44
C ASP A 371 -7.45 -16.81 10.44
N HIS A 372 -7.99 -16.16 9.39
CA HIS A 372 -9.43 -15.97 9.23
C HIS A 372 -10.14 -17.33 9.10
N LYS A 373 -11.31 -17.43 9.72
CA LYS A 373 -12.20 -18.60 9.65
C LYS A 373 -13.21 -18.46 8.52
N TRP A 374 -13.58 -17.24 8.20
CA TRP A 374 -14.53 -16.90 7.14
C TRP A 374 -14.31 -15.47 6.68
N GLU A 375 -14.71 -15.17 5.45
CA GLU A 375 -14.88 -13.79 4.95
C GLU A 375 -16.12 -13.75 4.09
N MET A 376 -17.09 -12.93 4.48
CA MET A 376 -18.35 -12.79 3.73
C MET A 376 -18.28 -11.61 2.76
N GLY A 377 -18.93 -11.76 1.61
CA GLY A 377 -19.33 -10.62 0.79
C GLY A 377 -20.44 -9.82 1.47
N GLN A 378 -20.81 -8.67 0.89
CA GLN A 378 -21.74 -7.73 1.50
C GLN A 378 -23.11 -8.35 1.79
N ALA A 379 -23.68 -9.07 0.82
CA ALA A 379 -24.99 -9.69 0.98
C ALA A 379 -24.99 -10.78 2.07
N GLY A 380 -23.94 -11.60 2.11
CA GLY A 380 -23.80 -12.66 3.11
C GLY A 380 -23.67 -12.12 4.53
N PHE A 381 -22.84 -11.09 4.72
CA PHE A 381 -22.68 -10.43 6.01
C PHE A 381 -23.99 -9.82 6.50
N GLN A 382 -24.73 -9.13 5.63
CA GLN A 382 -26.03 -8.54 6.00
C GLN A 382 -27.04 -9.61 6.40
N GLU A 383 -27.19 -10.68 5.62
CA GLU A 383 -28.12 -11.78 5.93
C GLU A 383 -27.76 -12.46 7.26
N TRP A 384 -26.47 -12.75 7.46
CA TRP A 384 -25.96 -13.36 8.69
C TRP A 384 -26.22 -12.46 9.91
N PHE A 385 -25.91 -11.16 9.79
CA PHE A 385 -26.08 -10.22 10.89
C PHE A 385 -27.55 -10.02 11.28
N LEU A 386 -28.45 -9.95 10.29
CA LEU A 386 -29.89 -9.82 10.54
C LEU A 386 -30.46 -11.01 11.32
N LYS A 387 -29.95 -12.23 11.08
CA LYS A 387 -30.33 -13.43 11.86
C LYS A 387 -29.85 -13.37 13.31
N ILE A 388 -28.74 -12.67 13.57
CA ILE A 388 -28.19 -12.53 14.92
C ILE A 388 -29.00 -11.55 15.74
N ILE A 389 -29.32 -10.38 15.18
CA ILE A 389 -30.06 -9.34 15.91
C ILE A 389 -31.53 -9.69 16.08
N GLY A 390 -32.12 -10.48 15.18
CA GLY A 390 -33.53 -10.87 15.25
C GLY A 390 -34.45 -9.65 15.43
N ASP A 391 -35.30 -9.68 16.45
CA ASP A 391 -36.20 -8.58 16.82
C ASP A 391 -35.56 -7.60 17.82
N CYS A 392 -34.24 -7.39 17.78
CA CYS A 392 -33.55 -6.40 18.63
C CYS A 392 -34.23 -5.04 18.50
N ASP A 393 -34.66 -4.48 19.62
CA ASP A 393 -35.29 -3.16 19.69
C ASP A 393 -34.21 -2.07 19.72
N CYS A 394 -33.46 -1.99 18.62
CA CYS A 394 -32.33 -1.12 18.41
C CYS A 394 -32.29 -0.69 16.93
N SER A 395 -31.95 0.57 16.65
CA SER A 395 -31.77 1.02 15.26
C SER A 395 -30.36 0.69 14.80
N TYR A 396 -30.17 0.45 13.50
CA TYR A 396 -28.86 0.09 12.95
C TYR A 396 -28.69 0.60 11.51
N GLU A 397 -27.43 0.77 11.10
CA GLU A 397 -27.04 1.03 9.72
C GLU A 397 -25.87 0.13 9.31
N PHE A 398 -25.96 -0.50 8.14
CA PHE A 398 -24.80 -1.15 7.52
C PHE A 398 -23.88 -0.09 6.92
N VAL A 399 -22.57 -0.29 7.07
CA VAL A 399 -21.56 0.71 6.69
C VAL A 399 -20.46 0.08 5.85
N SER A 400 -19.86 0.92 5.00
CA SER A 400 -18.77 0.56 4.10
C SER A 400 -17.61 1.52 4.31
N ILE A 401 -16.39 0.99 4.43
CA ILE A 401 -15.25 1.71 5.00
C ILE A 401 -13.99 1.48 4.16
N GLY A 402 -13.21 2.55 3.96
CA GLY A 402 -11.88 2.51 3.34
C GLY A 402 -11.88 2.76 1.84
N ASP A 403 -10.84 2.27 1.17
CA ASP A 403 -10.74 2.34 -0.30
C ASP A 403 -11.94 1.61 -0.95
N SER A 404 -12.36 2.11 -2.12
CA SER A 404 -13.41 1.49 -2.93
C SER A 404 -13.05 1.37 -4.42
N VAL A 405 -13.58 0.33 -5.06
CA VAL A 405 -13.53 0.11 -6.50
C VAL A 405 -14.95 -0.22 -6.97
N ASN A 406 -15.49 0.53 -7.93
CA ASN A 406 -16.88 0.41 -8.39
C ASN A 406 -17.92 0.38 -7.26
N GLY A 407 -17.68 1.16 -6.19
CA GLY A 407 -18.57 1.23 -5.02
C GLY A 407 -18.46 0.05 -4.06
N VAL A 408 -17.62 -0.96 -4.33
CA VAL A 408 -17.28 -2.03 -3.38
C VAL A 408 -16.14 -1.53 -2.50
N TYR A 409 -16.31 -1.59 -1.18
CA TYR A 409 -15.33 -1.09 -0.21
C TYR A 409 -14.52 -2.21 0.40
N SER A 410 -13.28 -1.91 0.79
CA SER A 410 -12.37 -2.86 1.44
C SER A 410 -12.90 -3.41 2.77
N THR A 411 -13.59 -2.62 3.58
CA THR A 411 -14.15 -3.06 4.86
C THR A 411 -15.65 -2.82 4.88
N GLN A 412 -16.37 -3.71 5.55
CA GLN A 412 -17.80 -3.57 5.84
C GLN A 412 -18.04 -3.62 7.34
N GLY A 413 -19.24 -3.25 7.75
CA GLY A 413 -19.60 -3.27 9.16
C GLY A 413 -21.04 -2.86 9.40
N ILE A 414 -21.36 -2.69 10.67
CA ILE A 414 -22.65 -2.19 11.14
C ILE A 414 -22.44 -1.26 12.33
N VAL A 415 -23.25 -0.21 12.40
CA VAL A 415 -23.37 0.65 13.57
C VAL A 415 -24.78 0.46 14.12
N MET A 416 -24.87 -0.04 15.36
CA MET A 416 -26.12 -0.17 16.09
C MET A 416 -26.21 0.95 17.13
N TYR A 417 -27.41 1.46 17.35
CA TYR A 417 -27.72 2.50 18.31
C TYR A 417 -28.63 1.91 19.38
N GLY A 418 -28.16 1.95 20.63
CA GLY A 418 -28.97 1.57 21.77
C GLY A 418 -30.16 2.53 21.93
N LYS A 419 -31.17 2.10 22.67
CA LYS A 419 -32.35 2.92 22.95
C LYS A 419 -31.95 4.26 23.57
N GLU A 420 -32.58 5.34 23.12
CA GLU A 420 -32.58 6.60 23.86
C GLU A 420 -33.42 6.38 25.13
N GLU A 421 -32.85 6.68 26.29
CA GLU A 421 -33.56 6.68 27.58
C GLU A 421 -34.55 7.85 27.68
#